data_AF-A0A2J6R2Q4-F1
#
_entry.id   AF-A0A2J6R2Q4-F1
#
_cell.length_a   1.000
_cell.length_b   1.000
_cell.length_c   1.000
_cell.angle_alpha   90.00
_cell.angle_beta   90.00
_cell.angle_gamma   90.00
#
_symmetry.space_group_name_H-M   'P 1'
#
loop_
_entity.id
_entity.type
_entity.pdbx_description
1 polymer ?
#
loop_
_entity_poly.entity_id
_entity_poly.type
_entity_poly.pdbx_seq_one_letter_code
_entity_poly.pdbx_strand_id
1 'polypeptide(L)'
;MTEFDEEGGASERPESQQSERRNRLARMLPFLVALGRPVQLMLSFLILCLAGYVVKTFGGDYAHTFASSIISFAWTIMLMLYIIITPLRVPKLYNRWIHHILEFFTLVVWVITFAFFVGECQSWDAAEEAVADVLTPQEVALINSVPGEDSAIMAMRAATWLSGANSVFFFLTLITCILAHIQT
;
A
#
# COMPACT_ATOMS: atom_id res chain seq x y z
N MET A 1 30.78 -25.69 -60.30
CA MET A 1 31.55 -24.66 -59.56
C MET A 1 30.88 -23.34 -59.90
N THR A 2 29.93 -22.84 -59.14
CA THR A 2 29.88 -22.66 -57.69
C THR A 2 28.50 -22.91 -57.12
N GLU A 3 28.49 -23.69 -56.04
CA GLU A 3 27.42 -23.94 -55.10
C GLU A 3 27.28 -22.68 -54.22
N PHE A 4 26.10 -22.04 -54.22
CA PHE A 4 25.76 -20.98 -53.28
C PHE A 4 24.80 -21.59 -52.25
N ASP A 5 25.40 -22.16 -51.21
CA ASP A 5 24.79 -22.27 -49.89
C ASP A 5 24.82 -20.90 -49.20
N GLU A 6 23.98 -20.73 -48.17
CA GLU A 6 23.67 -19.50 -47.42
C GLU A 6 22.62 -18.63 -48.15
N GLU A 7 21.38 -18.50 -47.68
CA GLU A 7 21.01 -17.94 -46.38
C GLU A 7 19.71 -18.58 -45.84
N GLY A 8 19.84 -19.62 -45.03
CA GLY A 8 18.75 -20.18 -44.22
C GLY A 8 18.74 -19.60 -42.81
N GLY A 9 18.63 -18.27 -42.66
CA GLY A 9 19.01 -17.61 -41.40
C GLY A 9 18.19 -16.40 -40.97
N ALA A 10 16.87 -16.33 -41.17
CA ALA A 10 16.14 -15.11 -40.75
C ALA A 10 14.65 -15.23 -40.39
N SER A 11 14.13 -16.38 -39.93
CA SER A 11 12.69 -16.45 -39.58
C SER A 11 12.29 -17.38 -38.43
N GLU A 12 13.10 -17.54 -37.38
CA GLU A 12 12.73 -18.32 -36.17
C GLU A 12 12.57 -17.49 -34.87
N ARG A 13 12.64 -16.15 -34.93
CA ARG A 13 13.03 -15.36 -33.75
C ARG A 13 12.01 -14.51 -32.94
N PRO A 14 10.68 -14.53 -33.14
CA PRO A 14 9.75 -13.90 -32.19
C PRO A 14 9.20 -14.84 -31.10
N GLU A 15 8.82 -16.08 -31.45
CA GLU A 15 8.07 -16.96 -30.53
C GLU A 15 8.94 -17.59 -29.44
N SER A 16 10.18 -17.97 -29.77
CA SER A 16 11.12 -18.57 -28.82
C SER A 16 11.51 -17.60 -27.70
N GLN A 17 11.76 -16.33 -28.03
CA GLN A 17 12.06 -15.28 -27.05
C GLN A 17 10.84 -14.91 -26.18
N GLN A 18 9.63 -14.91 -26.77
CA GLN A 18 8.41 -14.59 -26.03
C GLN A 18 8.02 -15.69 -25.04
N SER A 19 8.23 -16.96 -25.42
CA SER A 19 8.06 -18.12 -24.54
C SER A 19 9.04 -18.10 -23.37
N GLU A 20 10.32 -17.78 -23.61
CA GLU A 20 11.31 -17.71 -22.55
C GLU A 20 11.02 -16.58 -21.54
N ARG A 21 10.60 -15.40 -22.03
CA ARG A 21 10.17 -14.29 -21.14
C ARG A 21 8.95 -14.67 -20.31
N ARG A 22 7.91 -15.29 -20.90
CA ARG A 22 6.74 -15.77 -20.17
C ARG A 22 7.13 -16.75 -19.06
N ASN A 23 8.03 -17.70 -19.36
CA ASN A 23 8.48 -18.69 -18.38
C ASN A 23 9.33 -18.07 -17.25
N ARG A 24 10.08 -17.00 -17.52
CA ARG A 24 10.78 -16.23 -16.49
C ARG A 24 9.80 -15.43 -15.62
N LEU A 25 8.86 -14.71 -16.24
CA LEU A 25 7.84 -13.93 -15.53
C LEU A 25 6.95 -14.82 -14.65
N ALA A 26 6.47 -15.95 -15.17
CA ALA A 26 5.66 -16.92 -14.42
C ALA A 26 6.35 -17.43 -13.14
N ARG A 27 7.69 -17.51 -13.15
CA ARG A 27 8.49 -17.93 -12.00
C ARG A 27 8.75 -16.80 -11.00
N MET A 28 8.86 -15.57 -11.49
CA MET A 28 9.18 -14.38 -10.66
C MET A 28 7.95 -13.77 -9.99
N LEU A 29 6.78 -13.78 -10.66
CA LEU A 29 5.52 -13.22 -10.16
C LEU A 29 5.16 -13.70 -8.73
N PRO A 30 5.12 -15.00 -8.41
CA PRO A 30 4.77 -15.45 -7.07
C PRO A 30 5.80 -15.05 -6.01
N PHE A 31 7.08 -14.98 -6.39
CA PHE A 31 8.15 -14.53 -5.50
C PHE A 31 8.03 -13.05 -5.15
N LEU A 32 7.75 -12.19 -6.14
CA LEU A 32 7.53 -10.76 -5.92
C LEU A 32 6.32 -10.51 -5.02
N VAL A 33 5.22 -11.23 -5.23
CA VAL A 33 4.04 -11.16 -4.35
C VAL A 33 4.41 -11.56 -2.93
N ALA A 34 5.15 -12.66 -2.75
CA ALA A 34 5.56 -13.13 -1.43
C ALA A 34 6.45 -12.12 -0.69
N LEU A 35 7.37 -11.45 -1.38
CA LEU A 35 8.23 -10.41 -0.79
C LEU A 35 7.48 -9.11 -0.50
N GLY A 36 6.46 -8.78 -1.30
CA GLY A 36 5.62 -7.60 -1.09
C GLY A 36 4.77 -7.69 0.19
N ARG A 37 4.40 -8.89 0.63
CA ARG A 37 3.49 -9.07 1.79
C ARG A 37 4.08 -8.58 3.13
N PRO A 38 5.32 -8.97 3.52
CA PRO A 38 5.95 -8.42 4.71
C PRO A 38 6.07 -6.90 4.66
N VAL A 39 6.38 -6.33 3.48
CA VAL A 39 6.52 -4.89 3.29
C VAL A 39 5.17 -4.19 3.50
N GLN A 40 4.09 -4.71 2.91
CA GLN A 40 2.72 -4.22 3.14
C GLN A 40 2.36 -4.25 4.62
N LEU A 41 2.64 -5.37 5.31
CA LEU A 41 2.33 -5.50 6.73
C LEU A 41 3.16 -4.52 7.60
N MET A 42 4.44 -4.35 7.29
CA MET A 42 5.31 -3.39 7.97
C MET A 42 4.84 -1.95 7.75
N LEU A 43 4.47 -1.59 6.52
CA LEU A 43 3.90 -0.27 6.21
C LEU A 43 2.61 -0.04 6.99
N SER A 44 1.70 -1.02 7.00
CA SER A 44 0.45 -0.94 7.76
C SER A 44 0.69 -0.72 9.25
N PHE A 45 1.70 -1.39 9.83
CA PHE A 45 2.07 -1.22 11.23
C PHE A 45 2.68 0.16 11.50
N LEU A 46 3.57 0.66 10.64
CA LEU A 46 4.15 1.99 10.77
C LEU A 46 3.08 3.09 10.72
N ILE A 47 2.12 2.97 9.80
CA ILE A 47 1.00 3.90 9.67
C ILE A 47 0.16 3.91 10.96
N LEU A 48 -0.10 2.73 11.54
CA LEU A 48 -0.80 2.62 12.81
C LEU A 48 -0.04 3.31 13.96
N CYS A 49 1.29 3.13 14.04
CA CYS A 49 2.11 3.78 15.05
C CYS A 49 2.10 5.31 14.91
N LEU A 50 2.21 5.83 13.68
CA LEU A 50 2.15 7.26 13.40
C LEU A 50 0.77 7.83 13.76
N ALA A 51 -0.31 7.17 13.33
CA ALA A 51 -1.67 7.53 13.69
C ALA A 51 -1.88 7.58 15.21
N GLY A 52 -1.39 6.56 15.94
CA GLY A 52 -1.47 6.52 17.40
C GLY A 52 -0.69 7.65 18.08
N TYR A 53 0.47 8.03 17.53
CA TYR A 53 1.25 9.17 18.03
C TYR A 53 0.52 10.51 17.83
N VAL A 54 -0.16 10.67 16.69
CA VAL A 54 -0.96 11.87 16.40
C VAL A 54 -2.14 11.99 17.36
N VAL A 55 -2.91 10.90 17.58
CA VAL A 55 -4.02 10.87 18.53
C VAL A 55 -3.58 11.20 19.96
N LYS A 56 -2.42 10.68 20.38
CA LYS A 56 -1.85 10.95 21.70
C LYS A 56 -1.55 12.44 21.89
N THR A 57 -1.07 13.11 20.83
CA THR A 57 -0.61 14.50 20.90
C THR A 57 -1.78 15.48 20.86
N PHE A 58 -2.76 15.26 19.98
CA PHE A 58 -3.92 16.14 19.82
C PHE A 58 -5.11 15.82 20.74
N GLY A 59 -5.00 14.79 21.58
CA GLY A 59 -5.98 14.51 22.62
C GLY A 59 -7.31 13.98 22.09
N GLY A 60 -7.33 12.73 21.62
CA GLY A 60 -8.53 11.87 21.59
C GLY A 60 -9.72 12.22 20.67
N ASP A 61 -10.06 13.49 20.47
CA ASP A 61 -11.24 13.91 19.67
C ASP A 61 -11.09 13.56 18.18
N TYR A 62 -9.86 13.43 17.71
CA TYR A 62 -9.55 12.97 16.35
C TYR A 62 -9.62 11.45 16.18
N ALA A 63 -10.00 10.70 17.21
CA ALA A 63 -10.01 9.23 17.20
C ALA A 63 -10.85 8.65 16.05
N HIS A 64 -11.89 9.34 15.57
CA HIS A 64 -12.72 8.86 14.47
C HIS A 64 -11.93 8.67 13.18
N THR A 65 -11.08 9.64 12.83
CA THR A 65 -10.31 9.58 11.58
C THR A 65 -9.13 8.61 11.71
N PHE A 66 -8.47 8.61 12.86
CA PHE A 66 -7.34 7.70 13.13
C PHE A 66 -7.77 6.26 13.43
N ALA A 67 -9.02 6.00 13.82
CA ALA A 67 -9.56 4.65 14.00
C ALA A 67 -9.59 3.85 12.69
N SER A 68 -9.69 4.53 11.55
CA SER A 68 -9.57 3.89 10.23
C SER A 68 -8.25 3.12 10.09
N SER A 69 -7.14 3.65 10.61
CA SER A 69 -5.82 2.98 10.57
C SER A 69 -5.77 1.69 11.38
N ILE A 70 -6.49 1.63 12.52
CA ILE A 70 -6.62 0.43 13.36
C ILE A 70 -7.39 -0.65 12.60
N ILE A 71 -8.53 -0.26 12.01
CA ILE A 71 -9.38 -1.16 11.25
C ILE A 71 -8.60 -1.71 10.05
N SER A 72 -7.91 -0.85 9.30
CA SER A 72 -7.12 -1.23 8.13
C SER A 72 -5.94 -2.13 8.48
N PHE A 73 -5.28 -1.88 9.60
CA PHE A 73 -4.23 -2.77 10.11
C PHE A 73 -4.77 -4.14 10.52
N ALA A 74 -5.85 -4.18 11.31
CA ALA A 74 -6.48 -5.43 11.73
C ALA A 74 -6.98 -6.25 10.52
N TRP A 75 -7.55 -5.57 9.52
CA TRP A 75 -7.95 -6.18 8.26
C TRP A 75 -6.75 -6.75 7.49
N THR A 76 -5.64 -5.99 7.43
CA THR A 76 -4.40 -6.46 6.80
C THR A 76 -3.86 -7.72 7.49
N ILE A 77 -3.90 -7.78 8.83
CA ILE A 77 -3.53 -9.00 9.57
C ILE A 77 -4.44 -10.16 9.16
N MET A 78 -5.76 -9.97 9.14
CA MET A 78 -6.70 -11.01 8.73
C MET A 78 -6.41 -11.54 7.33
N LEU A 79 -6.12 -10.65 6.37
CA LEU A 79 -5.69 -11.04 5.03
C LEU A 79 -4.41 -11.89 5.07
N MET A 80 -3.38 -11.45 5.79
CA MET A 80 -2.11 -12.18 5.89
C MET A 80 -2.29 -13.56 6.52
N LEU A 81 -3.12 -13.66 7.57
CA LEU A 81 -3.48 -14.95 8.18
C LEU A 81 -4.19 -15.85 7.17
N TYR A 82 -5.15 -15.32 6.40
CA TYR A 82 -5.84 -16.09 5.37
C TYR A 82 -4.87 -16.60 4.29
N ILE A 83 -3.97 -15.76 3.80
CA ILE A 83 -3.06 -16.10 2.70
C ILE A 83 -1.96 -17.06 3.15
N ILE A 84 -1.42 -16.91 4.37
CA ILE A 84 -0.29 -17.70 4.85
C ILE A 84 -0.77 -18.99 5.53
N ILE A 85 -1.76 -18.90 6.43
CA ILE A 85 -2.15 -20.03 7.27
C ILE A 85 -3.06 -21.00 6.52
N THR A 86 -4.03 -20.50 5.74
CA THR A 86 -5.00 -21.36 5.06
C THR A 86 -4.36 -22.40 4.13
N PRO A 87 -3.42 -22.06 3.22
CA PRO A 87 -2.80 -23.07 2.37
C PRO A 87 -1.92 -24.07 3.15
N LEU A 88 -1.32 -23.64 4.28
CA LEU A 88 -0.45 -24.50 5.10
C LEU A 88 -1.22 -25.48 5.98
N ARG A 89 -2.35 -25.04 6.56
CA ARG A 89 -3.11 -25.81 7.55
C ARG A 89 -4.36 -26.47 6.97
N VAL A 90 -5.05 -25.79 6.05
CA VAL A 90 -6.36 -26.23 5.54
C VAL A 90 -6.47 -25.95 4.03
N PRO A 91 -5.67 -26.64 3.19
CA PRO A 91 -5.61 -26.36 1.75
C PRO A 91 -6.96 -26.52 1.03
N LYS A 92 -7.85 -27.36 1.57
CA LYS A 92 -9.22 -27.55 1.05
C LYS A 92 -10.11 -26.31 1.19
N LEU A 93 -9.78 -25.40 2.10
CA LEU A 93 -10.54 -24.16 2.38
C LEU A 93 -9.97 -22.96 1.62
N TYR A 94 -8.79 -23.11 1.01
CA TYR A 94 -8.18 -22.06 0.22
C TYR A 94 -8.88 -21.96 -1.14
N ASN A 95 -9.60 -20.86 -1.36
CA ASN A 95 -10.24 -20.57 -2.63
C ASN A 95 -9.57 -19.36 -3.27
N ARG A 96 -9.03 -19.55 -4.48
CA ARG A 96 -8.35 -18.50 -5.25
C ARG A 96 -9.28 -17.32 -5.55
N TRP A 97 -10.56 -17.52 -5.80
CA TRP A 97 -11.50 -16.41 -6.04
C TRP A 97 -11.70 -15.55 -4.79
N ILE A 98 -11.79 -16.18 -3.62
CA ILE A 98 -11.90 -15.47 -2.33
C ILE A 98 -10.63 -14.66 -2.06
N HIS A 99 -9.45 -15.21 -2.37
CA HIS A 99 -8.20 -14.46 -2.26
C HIS A 99 -8.26 -13.13 -3.04
N HIS A 100 -8.65 -13.16 -4.32
CA HIS A 100 -8.72 -11.94 -5.13
C HIS A 100 -9.74 -10.92 -4.59
N ILE A 101 -10.89 -11.40 -4.10
CA ILE A 101 -11.91 -10.53 -3.49
C ILE A 101 -11.34 -9.87 -2.22
N LEU A 102 -10.64 -10.63 -1.38
CA LEU A 102 -10.04 -10.10 -0.16
C LEU A 102 -8.93 -9.09 -0.46
N GLU A 103 -8.10 -9.32 -1.49
CA GLU A 103 -7.11 -8.34 -1.97
C GLU A 103 -7.76 -7.04 -2.44
N PHE A 104 -8.80 -7.14 -3.28
CA PHE A 104 -9.52 -5.98 -3.78
C PHE A 104 -10.16 -5.19 -2.64
N PHE A 105 -10.81 -5.87 -1.71
CA PHE A 105 -11.41 -5.21 -0.55
C PHE A 105 -10.34 -4.54 0.33
N THR A 106 -9.18 -5.17 0.50
CA THR A 106 -8.06 -4.58 1.24
C THR A 106 -7.54 -3.31 0.57
N LEU A 107 -7.43 -3.31 -0.76
CA LEU A 107 -7.09 -2.10 -1.52
C LEU A 107 -8.10 -0.98 -1.24
N VAL A 108 -9.41 -1.26 -1.30
CA VAL A 108 -10.46 -0.27 -1.04
C VAL A 108 -10.33 0.30 0.38
N VAL A 109 -10.11 -0.55 1.39
CA VAL A 109 -9.90 -0.14 2.78
C VAL A 109 -8.70 0.80 2.92
N TRP A 110 -7.58 0.51 2.25
CA TRP A 110 -6.39 1.37 2.27
C TRP A 110 -6.60 2.69 1.53
N VAL A 111 -7.32 2.69 0.40
CA VAL A 111 -7.69 3.93 -0.32
C VAL A 111 -8.59 4.83 0.54
N ILE A 112 -9.55 4.25 1.25
CA ILE A 112 -10.41 4.98 2.19
C ILE A 112 -9.57 5.59 3.33
N THR A 113 -8.66 4.80 3.90
CA THR A 113 -7.75 5.28 4.97
C THR A 113 -6.87 6.43 4.49
N PHE A 114 -6.33 6.32 3.28
CA PHE A 114 -5.58 7.39 2.65
C PHE A 114 -6.43 8.66 2.49
N ALA A 115 -7.65 8.54 1.97
CA ALA A 115 -8.55 9.68 1.80
C ALA A 115 -8.86 10.38 3.13
N PHE A 116 -9.07 9.61 4.20
CA PHE A 116 -9.25 10.14 5.54
C PHE A 116 -8.03 10.95 6.02
N PHE A 117 -6.82 10.43 5.84
CA PHE A 117 -5.61 11.17 6.22
C PHE A 117 -5.35 12.41 5.37
N VAL A 118 -5.69 12.38 4.08
CA VAL A 118 -5.63 13.58 3.22
C VAL A 118 -6.59 14.65 3.74
N GLY A 119 -7.82 14.29 4.11
CA GLY A 119 -8.80 15.23 4.65
C GLY A 119 -8.34 15.91 5.94
N GLU A 120 -7.70 15.16 6.85
CA GLU A 120 -7.11 15.73 8.06
C GLU A 120 -5.94 16.67 7.74
N CYS A 121 -5.01 16.25 6.86
CA CYS A 121 -3.89 17.11 6.45
C CYS A 121 -4.38 18.44 5.89
N GLN A 122 -5.40 18.43 5.02
CA GLN A 122 -5.97 19.64 4.43
C GLN A 122 -6.59 20.56 5.49
N SER A 123 -7.20 20.00 6.52
CA SER A 123 -7.82 20.77 7.61
C SER A 123 -6.75 21.45 8.48
N TRP A 124 -5.64 20.77 8.74
CA TRP A 124 -4.49 21.33 9.46
C TRP A 124 -3.75 22.38 8.63
N ASP A 125 -3.54 22.14 7.32
CA ASP A 125 -2.91 23.11 6.42
C ASP A 125 -3.74 24.41 6.34
N ALA A 126 -5.08 24.31 6.26
CA ALA A 126 -5.97 25.47 6.26
C ALA A 126 -5.98 26.22 7.60
N ALA A 127 -5.85 25.51 8.72
CA ALA A 127 -5.73 26.12 10.04
C ALA A 127 -4.41 26.89 10.20
N GLU A 128 -3.30 26.33 9.71
CA GLU A 128 -1.97 26.97 9.71
C GLU A 128 -2.00 28.28 8.91
N GLU A 129 -2.63 28.28 7.73
CA GLU A 129 -2.81 29.47 6.87
C GLU A 129 -3.67 30.54 7.56
N ALA A 130 -4.81 30.16 8.14
CA ALA A 130 -5.69 31.10 8.84
C ALA A 130 -5.02 31.75 10.06
N VAL A 131 -4.20 30.99 10.80
CA VAL A 131 -3.43 31.53 11.94
C VAL A 131 -2.37 32.52 11.46
N ALA A 132 -1.67 32.21 10.37
CA ALA A 132 -0.63 33.07 9.80
C ALA A 132 -1.17 34.43 9.30
N ASP A 133 -2.38 34.45 8.74
CA ASP A 133 -2.99 35.66 8.18
C ASP A 133 -3.63 36.59 9.23
N VAL A 134 -4.05 36.06 10.37
CA VAL A 134 -4.90 36.80 11.33
C VAL A 134 -4.14 37.22 12.60
N LEU A 135 -3.15 36.45 13.06
CA LEU A 135 -2.57 36.64 14.39
C LEU A 135 -1.22 37.35 14.39
N THR A 136 -0.98 38.12 15.45
CA THR A 136 0.35 38.69 15.70
C THR A 136 1.34 37.58 16.12
N PRO A 137 2.66 37.74 15.90
CA PRO A 137 3.65 36.70 16.21
C PRO A 137 3.65 36.21 17.67
N GLN A 138 3.17 37.04 18.59
CA GLN A 138 3.07 36.72 20.02
C GLN A 138 1.89 35.81 20.33
N GLU A 139 0.79 35.92 19.59
CA GLU A 139 -0.40 35.08 19.76
C GLU A 139 -0.21 33.71 19.10
N VAL A 140 0.52 33.66 17.97
CA VAL A 140 0.94 32.40 17.33
C VAL A 140 1.81 31.56 18.29
N ALA A 141 2.74 32.18 19.00
CA ALA A 141 3.58 31.49 19.99
C ALA A 141 2.78 30.95 21.20
N LEU A 142 1.64 31.56 21.53
CA LEU A 142 0.76 31.11 22.60
C LEU A 142 -0.12 29.93 22.14
N ILE A 143 -0.58 29.93 20.89
CA ILE A 143 -1.35 28.84 20.28
C ILE A 143 -0.46 27.61 20.08
N ASN A 144 0.76 27.79 19.56
CA ASN A 144 1.74 26.71 19.34
C ASN A 144 2.43 26.25 20.65
N SER A 145 1.85 26.54 21.82
CA SER A 145 2.39 26.12 23.11
C SER A 145 2.17 24.63 23.40
N VAL A 146 1.42 23.92 22.56
CA VAL A 146 1.17 22.48 22.69
C VAL A 146 2.46 21.69 22.43
N PRO A 147 2.98 20.94 23.42
CA PRO A 147 4.22 20.20 23.25
C PRO A 147 4.09 19.10 22.18
N GLY A 148 4.87 19.20 21.11
CA GLY A 148 4.98 18.15 20.08
C GLY A 148 3.98 18.25 18.93
N GLU A 149 3.23 19.34 18.83
CA GLU A 149 2.29 19.62 17.74
C GLU A 149 2.95 19.51 16.35
N ASP A 150 4.05 20.23 16.11
CA ASP A 150 4.78 20.19 14.82
C ASP A 150 5.20 18.78 14.43
N SER A 151 5.70 18.00 15.40
CA SER A 151 6.10 16.61 15.18
C SER A 151 4.91 15.70 14.88
N ALA A 152 3.74 15.97 15.46
CA ALA A 152 2.52 15.22 15.17
C ALA A 152 1.97 15.56 13.78
N ILE A 153 2.00 16.82 13.35
CA ILE A 153 1.62 17.22 11.99
C ILE A 153 2.53 16.54 10.96
N MET A 154 3.85 16.53 11.20
CA MET A 154 4.80 15.81 10.34
C MET A 154 4.54 14.30 10.32
N ALA A 155 4.24 13.69 11.48
CA ALA A 155 3.89 12.28 11.57
C ALA A 155 2.61 11.94 10.80
N MET A 156 1.60 12.82 10.84
CA MET A 156 0.36 12.69 10.08
C MET A 156 0.63 12.77 8.57
N ARG A 157 1.37 13.78 8.10
CA ARG A 157 1.77 13.90 6.68
C ARG A 157 2.56 12.68 6.21
N ALA A 158 3.44 12.14 7.06
CA ALA A 158 4.16 10.89 6.77
C ALA A 158 3.20 9.68 6.68
N ALA A 159 2.23 9.55 7.59
CA ALA A 159 1.22 8.50 7.55
C ALA A 159 0.37 8.57 6.27
N THR A 160 0.02 9.77 5.82
CA THR A 160 -0.67 10.00 4.53
C THR A 160 0.15 9.45 3.37
N TRP A 161 1.42 9.83 3.25
CA TRP A 161 2.30 9.31 2.19
C TRP A 161 2.46 7.79 2.24
N LEU A 162 2.67 7.24 3.43
CA LEU A 162 2.83 5.80 3.60
C LEU A 162 1.55 5.03 3.26
N SER A 163 0.38 5.54 3.62
CA SER A 163 -0.91 4.92 3.26
C SER A 163 -1.20 4.96 1.77
N GLY A 164 -0.83 6.04 1.08
CA GLY A 164 -0.86 6.11 -0.39
C GLY A 164 0.08 5.08 -1.03
N ALA A 165 1.33 5.01 -0.54
CA ALA A 165 2.31 4.02 -1.02
C ALA A 165 1.82 2.57 -0.77
N ASN A 166 1.25 2.29 0.41
CA ASN A 166 0.70 0.98 0.75
C ASN A 166 -0.46 0.60 -0.18
N SER A 167 -1.34 1.55 -0.51
CA SER A 167 -2.42 1.35 -1.48
C SER A 167 -1.88 0.97 -2.86
N VAL A 168 -0.82 1.64 -3.33
CA VAL A 168 -0.15 1.29 -4.59
C VAL A 168 0.44 -0.13 -4.53
N PHE A 169 1.07 -0.52 -3.42
CA PHE A 169 1.57 -1.88 -3.26
C PHE A 169 0.45 -2.92 -3.33
N PHE A 170 -0.69 -2.69 -2.68
CA PHE A 170 -1.86 -3.58 -2.77
C PHE A 170 -2.40 -3.65 -4.20
N PHE A 171 -2.47 -2.52 -4.90
CA PHE A 171 -2.90 -2.47 -6.29
C PHE A 171 -1.98 -3.28 -7.22
N LEU A 172 -0.65 -3.08 -7.10
CA LEU A 172 0.34 -3.83 -7.87
C LEU A 172 0.24 -5.33 -7.58
N THR A 173 0.04 -5.69 -6.32
CA THR A 173 -0.09 -7.09 -5.91
C THR A 173 -1.35 -7.73 -6.47
N LEU A 174 -2.49 -7.03 -6.44
CA LEU A 174 -3.75 -7.47 -7.04
C LEU A 174 -3.59 -7.73 -8.54
N ILE A 175 -2.98 -6.78 -9.28
CA ILE A 175 -2.71 -6.95 -10.72
C ILE A 175 -1.83 -8.17 -10.94
N THR A 176 -0.77 -8.31 -10.16
CA THR A 176 0.19 -9.41 -10.26
C THR A 176 -0.50 -10.77 -10.05
N CYS A 177 -1.39 -10.87 -9.07
CA CYS A 177 -2.20 -12.06 -8.82
C CYS A 177 -3.16 -12.38 -9.98
N ILE A 178 -3.84 -11.37 -10.52
CA ILE A 178 -4.77 -11.54 -11.66
C ILE A 178 -4.02 -11.98 -12.92
N LEU A 179 -2.87 -11.37 -13.21
CA LEU A 179 -2.03 -11.75 -14.35
C LEU A 179 -1.51 -13.18 -14.22
N ALA A 180 -1.10 -13.58 -13.01
CA ALA A 180 -0.69 -14.95 -12.75
C ALA A 180 -1.85 -15.94 -12.98
N HIS A 181 -3.10 -15.56 -12.68
CA HIS A 181 -4.28 -16.37 -12.93
C HIS A 181 -4.61 -16.51 -14.43
N ILE A 182 -4.52 -15.44 -15.22
CA ILE A 182 -4.81 -15.49 -16.66
C ILE A 182 -3.80 -16.38 -17.41
N GLN A 183 -2.58 -16.53 -16.89
CA GLN A 183 -1.51 -17.29 -17.52
C GLN A 183 -1.52 -18.79 -17.22
N THR A 184 -2.30 -19.25 -16.25
CA THR A 184 -2.47 -20.67 -15.87
C THR A 184 -3.74 -21.25 -16.46
#